data_AF-A0A0W0YMC6-F1
#
_entry.id   AF-A0A0W0YMC6-F1
#
_cell.length_a   1.000
_cell.length_b   1.000
_cell.length_c   1.000
_cell.angle_alpha   90.00
_cell.angle_beta   90.00
_cell.angle_gamma   90.00
#
_symmetry.space_group_name_H-M   'P 1'
#
loop_
_entity.id
_entity.type
_entity.pdbx_description
1 polymer ?
#
loop_
_entity_poly.entity_id
_entity_poly.type
_entity_poly.pdbx_seq_one_letter_code
_entity_poly.pdbx_strand_id
1 'polypeptide(L)'
;MTGIMFYSDFDGTLTQRAGNNTVFSPFYQSLLEGYKPGIPQHYKISPLKSATEVQQLFTAKFGVYDTNFDHKQTDVDMLITPEAVAFLHQVLKNDKIHVRIVTKNRKDYIQAMMHYQGFTAEEIFKLEILDSGFKFQSVNQDLRTQLWTKEMDQVYVLDDSKEDLDQMLLAIQMYGFQAEQIHQYNLNPGQFAWLDYLRTIQNNFPAAEDSVSETTPSSPVVAHNAPPVTSSFAHHAALQQSTEAAQAPALPVQHFESPLAKPEGTSDADELLIQPLNIRTSG
;
A
#
# COMPACT_ATOMS: atom_id res chain seq x y z
N MET A 1 28.43 -2.02 -1.47
CA MET A 1 27.25 -1.15 -1.47
C MET A 1 26.26 -1.76 -0.51
N THR A 2 25.61 -0.94 0.31
CA THR A 2 24.77 -1.41 1.41
C THR A 2 23.31 -1.57 0.96
N GLY A 3 22.72 -2.74 1.17
CA GLY A 3 21.29 -2.98 0.95
C GLY A 3 20.46 -2.58 2.18
N ILE A 4 19.30 -1.97 1.97
CA ILE A 4 18.38 -1.55 3.03
C ILE A 4 17.01 -2.17 2.81
N MET A 5 16.42 -2.68 3.88
CA MET A 5 15.07 -3.21 3.86
C MET A 5 14.19 -2.45 4.86
N PHE A 6 12.96 -2.13 4.46
CA PHE A 6 11.93 -1.54 5.32
C PHE A 6 10.77 -2.51 5.48
N TYR A 7 10.42 -2.85 6.71
CA TYR A 7 9.13 -3.40 7.09
C TYR A 7 8.36 -2.32 7.86
N SER A 8 7.26 -1.87 7.29
CA SER A 8 6.39 -0.86 7.90
C SER A 8 4.98 -1.39 8.04
N ASP A 9 4.33 -1.16 9.17
CA ASP A 9 2.87 -1.17 9.20
C ASP A 9 2.30 -0.04 8.33
N PHE A 10 1.01 -0.14 8.00
CA PHE A 10 0.29 0.87 7.24
C PHE A 10 -0.51 1.83 8.13
N ASP A 11 -1.49 1.31 8.87
CA ASP A 11 -2.52 2.10 9.54
C ASP A 11 -2.06 2.54 10.93
N GLY A 12 -1.72 3.82 11.08
CA GLY A 12 -1.14 4.35 12.31
C GLY A 12 0.37 4.51 12.22
N THR A 13 1.00 3.96 11.17
CA THR A 13 2.44 4.13 10.90
C THR A 13 2.69 5.02 9.69
N LEU A 14 2.22 4.62 8.50
CA LEU A 14 2.27 5.45 7.30
C LEU A 14 1.15 6.51 7.30
N THR A 15 -0.01 6.14 7.85
CA THR A 15 -1.14 7.04 8.13
C THR A 15 -1.12 7.50 9.61
N GLN A 16 -2.02 8.40 9.99
CA GLN A 16 -2.16 8.82 11.40
C GLN A 16 -3.34 8.16 12.12
N ARG A 17 -4.09 7.30 11.44
CA ARG A 17 -5.24 6.59 12.00
C ARG A 17 -4.94 5.12 12.16
N ALA A 18 -5.03 4.63 13.40
CA ALA A 18 -4.86 3.22 13.74
C ALA A 18 -5.86 2.32 13.00
N GLY A 19 -5.43 1.11 12.63
CA GLY A 19 -6.17 0.21 11.73
C GLY A 19 -7.62 -0.07 12.11
N ASN A 20 -7.90 -0.33 13.40
CA ASN A 20 -9.28 -0.57 13.85
C ASN A 20 -10.20 0.65 13.61
N ASN A 21 -9.68 1.86 13.76
CA ASN A 21 -10.44 3.08 13.51
C ASN A 21 -10.58 3.35 12.01
N THR A 22 -9.60 2.95 11.19
CA THR A 22 -9.66 3.09 9.74
C THR A 22 -10.69 2.16 9.13
N VAL A 23 -10.59 0.84 9.34
CA VAL A 23 -11.37 -0.16 8.60
C VAL A 23 -12.87 -0.12 8.89
N PHE A 24 -13.27 0.39 10.06
CA PHE A 24 -14.67 0.58 10.44
C PHE A 24 -15.18 2.02 10.27
N SER A 25 -14.35 2.92 9.73
CA SER A 25 -14.78 4.29 9.45
C SER A 25 -15.86 4.34 8.36
N PRO A 26 -16.78 5.33 8.40
CA PRO A 26 -17.81 5.48 7.37
C PRO A 26 -17.23 5.59 5.95
N PHE A 27 -16.13 6.32 5.78
CA PHE A 27 -15.50 6.47 4.47
C PHE A 27 -14.92 5.13 3.97
N TYR A 28 -14.14 4.42 4.79
CA TYR A 28 -13.60 3.12 4.39
C TYR A 28 -14.72 2.15 4.00
N GLN A 29 -15.77 2.06 4.82
CA GLN A 29 -16.91 1.19 4.57
C GLN A 29 -17.64 1.56 3.27
N SER A 30 -17.65 2.86 2.91
CA SER A 30 -18.21 3.32 1.64
C SER A 30 -17.44 2.84 0.41
N LEU A 31 -16.19 2.37 0.55
CA LEU A 31 -15.41 1.80 -0.55
C LEU A 31 -15.80 0.36 -0.90
N LEU A 32 -16.50 -0.33 0.01
CA LEU A 32 -16.89 -1.73 -0.15
C LEU A 32 -18.14 -1.88 -1.03
N GLU A 33 -18.21 -2.94 -1.82
CA GLU A 33 -19.42 -3.31 -2.54
C GLU A 33 -20.59 -3.54 -1.55
N GLY A 34 -21.82 -3.24 -1.97
CA GLY A 34 -23.01 -3.47 -1.15
C GLY A 34 -23.14 -2.56 0.10
N TYR A 35 -22.30 -1.54 0.25
CA TYR A 35 -22.32 -0.62 1.40
C TYR A 35 -23.70 -0.01 1.65
N LYS A 36 -24.12 -0.08 2.92
CA LYS A 36 -25.32 0.57 3.45
C LYS A 36 -24.93 1.39 4.68
N PRO A 37 -25.32 2.68 4.75
CA PRO A 37 -25.05 3.51 5.92
C PRO A 37 -25.52 2.86 7.22
N GLY A 38 -24.65 2.85 8.24
CA GLY A 38 -24.94 2.30 9.56
C GLY A 38 -24.87 0.77 9.69
N ILE A 39 -24.54 0.03 8.60
CA ILE A 39 -24.38 -1.42 8.64
C ILE A 39 -22.90 -1.77 8.40
N PRO A 40 -22.14 -2.13 9.46
CA PRO A 40 -20.74 -2.51 9.32
C PRO A 40 -20.60 -3.77 8.46
N GLN A 41 -19.69 -3.72 7.48
CA GLN A 41 -19.31 -4.85 6.67
C GLN A 41 -17.93 -5.37 7.05
N HIS A 42 -17.71 -6.66 6.81
CA HIS A 42 -16.42 -7.28 7.05
C HIS A 42 -15.41 -6.89 5.95
N TYR A 43 -14.50 -5.97 6.28
CA TYR A 43 -13.59 -5.33 5.31
C TYR A 43 -12.67 -6.29 4.54
N LYS A 44 -12.35 -7.48 5.09
CA LYS A 44 -11.57 -8.51 4.40
C LYS A 44 -12.38 -9.40 3.44
N ILE A 45 -13.69 -9.48 3.61
CA ILE A 45 -14.53 -10.44 2.88
C ILE A 45 -15.34 -9.72 1.80
N SER A 46 -15.88 -8.53 2.12
CA SER A 46 -16.58 -7.71 1.15
C SER A 46 -15.58 -7.17 0.12
N PRO A 47 -15.77 -7.34 -1.20
CA PRO A 47 -14.91 -6.74 -2.22
C PRO A 47 -14.90 -5.20 -2.14
N LEU A 48 -13.80 -4.58 -2.58
CA LEU A 48 -13.83 -3.15 -2.91
C LEU A 48 -14.65 -2.97 -4.18
N LYS A 49 -15.27 -1.79 -4.31
CA LYS A 49 -15.80 -1.31 -5.58
C LYS A 49 -14.71 -1.27 -6.67
N SER A 50 -15.11 -1.03 -7.91
CA SER A 50 -14.18 -0.92 -9.03
C SER A 50 -13.13 0.17 -8.79
N ALA A 51 -11.93 0.02 -9.36
CA ALA A 51 -10.84 0.98 -9.18
C ALA A 51 -11.28 2.42 -9.51
N THR A 52 -12.03 2.61 -10.60
CA THR A 52 -12.59 3.91 -11.01
C THR A 52 -13.51 4.50 -9.95
N GLU A 53 -14.46 3.71 -9.42
CA GLU A 53 -15.39 4.18 -8.39
C GLU A 53 -14.66 4.49 -7.06
N VAL A 54 -13.67 3.67 -6.68
CA VAL A 54 -12.85 3.94 -5.49
C VAL A 54 -12.12 5.27 -5.62
N GLN A 55 -11.48 5.56 -6.76
CA GLN A 55 -10.80 6.84 -6.98
C GLN A 55 -11.78 8.03 -6.98
N GLN A 56 -12.97 7.86 -7.55
CA GLN A 56 -14.04 8.86 -7.48
C GLN A 56 -14.47 9.12 -6.04
N LEU A 57 -14.60 8.09 -5.21
CA LEU A 57 -14.95 8.23 -3.79
C LEU A 57 -13.86 8.94 -2.99
N PHE A 58 -12.58 8.62 -3.21
CA PHE A 58 -11.46 9.38 -2.63
C PHE A 58 -11.52 10.85 -3.02
N THR A 59 -11.67 11.14 -4.31
CA THR A 59 -11.75 12.53 -4.81
C THR A 59 -12.98 13.27 -4.26
N ALA A 60 -14.13 12.60 -4.16
CA ALA A 60 -15.34 13.19 -3.59
C ALA A 60 -15.22 13.48 -2.08
N LYS A 61 -14.48 12.64 -1.34
CA LYS A 61 -14.27 12.78 0.10
C LYS A 61 -13.23 13.84 0.45
N PHE A 62 -12.11 13.83 -0.25
CA PHE A 62 -10.91 14.59 0.12
C PHE A 62 -10.54 15.69 -0.89
N GLY A 63 -11.20 15.74 -2.03
CA GLY A 63 -10.82 16.63 -3.14
C GLY A 63 -9.71 16.02 -4.00
N VAL A 64 -9.25 16.81 -4.98
CA VAL A 64 -8.11 16.44 -5.82
C VAL A 64 -6.83 16.53 -4.99
N TYR A 65 -6.02 15.47 -5.01
CA TYR A 65 -4.73 15.47 -4.33
C TYR A 65 -3.68 16.18 -5.20
N ASP A 66 -3.40 17.44 -4.89
CA ASP A 66 -2.41 18.28 -5.59
C ASP A 66 -1.59 19.13 -4.61
N THR A 67 -0.79 20.06 -5.13
CA THR A 67 0.09 20.93 -4.31
C THR A 67 -0.67 21.86 -3.34
N ASN A 68 -1.97 22.04 -3.52
CA ASN A 68 -2.84 22.88 -2.69
C ASN A 68 -3.77 22.07 -1.78
N PHE A 69 -3.55 20.76 -1.68
CA PHE A 69 -4.39 19.86 -0.87
C PHE A 69 -4.46 20.31 0.61
N ASP A 70 -5.67 20.36 1.17
CA ASP A 70 -5.88 20.75 2.57
C ASP A 70 -5.63 19.58 3.53
N HIS A 71 -4.45 19.57 4.15
CA HIS A 71 -4.06 18.57 5.15
C HIS A 71 -4.72 18.75 6.53
N LYS A 72 -5.71 19.65 6.67
CA LYS A 72 -6.46 19.88 7.92
C LYS A 72 -7.92 19.45 7.84
N GLN A 73 -8.38 18.97 6.69
CA GLN A 73 -9.76 18.52 6.54
C GLN A 73 -10.05 17.26 7.36
N THR A 74 -11.33 17.02 7.64
CA THR A 74 -11.78 15.85 8.40
C THR A 74 -11.38 14.54 7.71
N ASP A 75 -10.99 13.55 8.51
CA ASP A 75 -10.55 12.21 8.08
C ASP A 75 -9.24 12.17 7.29
N VAL A 76 -8.51 13.28 7.18
CA VAL A 76 -7.20 13.30 6.48
C VAL A 76 -6.14 12.44 7.15
N ASP A 77 -6.30 12.16 8.45
CA ASP A 77 -5.50 11.20 9.22
C ASP A 77 -5.58 9.76 8.69
N MET A 78 -6.57 9.46 7.84
CA MET A 78 -6.65 8.19 7.10
C MET A 78 -5.66 8.10 5.94
N LEU A 79 -5.17 9.21 5.41
CA LEU A 79 -4.25 9.23 4.27
C LEU A 79 -2.81 9.00 4.73
N ILE A 80 -1.94 8.59 3.81
CA ILE A 80 -0.50 8.55 4.06
C ILE A 80 -0.04 9.98 4.36
N THR A 81 0.74 10.14 5.43
CA THR A 81 1.24 11.47 5.83
C THR A 81 2.09 12.10 4.74
N PRO A 82 2.10 13.44 4.60
CA PRO A 82 2.94 14.13 3.62
C PRO A 82 4.42 13.73 3.68
N GLU A 83 4.93 13.57 4.91
CA GLU A 83 6.31 13.16 5.17
C GLU A 83 6.57 11.72 4.72
N ALA A 84 5.63 10.80 4.95
CA ALA A 84 5.73 9.42 4.46
C ALA A 84 5.61 9.33 2.93
N VAL A 85 4.75 10.14 2.31
CA VAL A 85 4.64 10.25 0.84
C VAL A 85 5.99 10.68 0.25
N ALA A 86 6.57 11.76 0.78
CA ALA A 86 7.88 12.25 0.33
C ALA A 86 9.00 11.21 0.54
N PHE A 87 9.00 10.53 1.69
CA PHE A 87 9.92 9.43 1.97
C PHE A 87 9.79 8.32 0.93
N LEU A 88 8.58 7.79 0.70
CA LEU A 88 8.34 6.66 -0.21
C LEU A 88 8.74 7.00 -1.65
N HIS A 89 8.34 8.17 -2.17
CA HIS A 89 8.77 8.61 -3.51
C HIS A 89 10.30 8.68 -3.66
N GLN A 90 11.02 9.01 -2.59
CA GLN A 90 12.47 9.09 -2.64
C GLN A 90 13.13 7.71 -2.55
N VAL A 91 12.68 6.83 -1.65
CA VAL A 91 13.32 5.52 -1.46
C VAL A 91 12.99 4.54 -2.58
N LEU A 92 11.81 4.65 -3.21
CA LEU A 92 11.39 3.76 -4.31
C LEU A 92 12.15 4.02 -5.63
N LYS A 93 12.95 5.09 -5.70
CA LYS A 93 13.88 5.34 -6.81
C LYS A 93 15.16 4.52 -6.69
N ASN A 94 15.47 3.97 -5.52
CA ASN A 94 16.72 3.26 -5.26
C ASN A 94 16.47 1.75 -5.20
N ASP A 95 16.98 1.01 -6.18
CA ASP A 95 16.80 -0.46 -6.27
C ASP A 95 17.57 -1.24 -5.20
N LYS A 96 18.39 -0.56 -4.36
CA LYS A 96 19.01 -1.14 -3.16
C LYS A 96 18.17 -0.96 -1.90
N ILE A 97 17.05 -0.26 -1.99
CA ILE A 97 16.09 -0.11 -0.90
C ILE A 97 14.83 -0.89 -1.23
N HIS A 98 14.55 -1.91 -0.43
CA HIS A 98 13.34 -2.72 -0.57
C HIS A 98 12.34 -2.32 0.50
N VAL A 99 11.14 -1.90 0.07
CA VAL A 99 10.08 -1.48 1.00
C VAL A 99 8.96 -2.51 1.02
N ARG A 100 8.57 -2.91 2.23
CA ARG A 100 7.52 -3.87 2.52
C ARG A 100 6.49 -3.25 3.46
N ILE A 101 5.22 -3.30 3.07
CA ILE A 101 4.12 -2.91 3.93
C ILE A 101 3.53 -4.19 4.53
N VAL A 102 3.62 -4.35 5.85
CA VAL A 102 3.13 -5.53 6.58
C VAL A 102 1.87 -5.14 7.34
N THR A 103 0.72 -5.61 6.89
CA THR A 103 -0.55 -5.03 7.32
C THR A 103 -1.62 -6.08 7.63
N LYS A 104 -2.53 -5.71 8.55
CA LYS A 104 -3.81 -6.40 8.73
C LYS A 104 -4.90 -5.83 7.82
N ASN A 105 -4.67 -4.69 7.15
CA ASN A 105 -5.57 -4.14 6.14
C ASN A 105 -5.47 -4.92 4.81
N ARG A 106 -6.14 -4.49 3.75
CA ARG A 106 -6.17 -5.16 2.44
C ARG A 106 -5.29 -4.46 1.42
N LYS A 107 -4.58 -5.23 0.60
CA LYS A 107 -3.62 -4.73 -0.39
C LYS A 107 -4.23 -3.76 -1.40
N ASP A 108 -5.39 -4.09 -1.95
CA ASP A 108 -6.08 -3.28 -2.95
C ASP A 108 -6.55 -1.91 -2.41
N TYR A 109 -6.90 -1.80 -1.13
CA TYR A 109 -7.16 -0.49 -0.49
C TYR A 109 -5.91 0.37 -0.43
N ILE A 110 -4.79 -0.21 0.01
CA ILE A 110 -3.51 0.48 0.11
C ILE A 110 -3.08 0.96 -1.28
N GLN A 111 -3.14 0.10 -2.29
CA GLN A 111 -2.82 0.47 -3.68
C GLN A 111 -3.72 1.60 -4.20
N ALA A 112 -5.02 1.56 -3.89
CA ALA A 112 -5.94 2.62 -4.28
C ALA A 112 -5.62 3.96 -3.59
N MET A 113 -5.26 3.95 -2.29
CA MET A 113 -4.84 5.16 -1.59
C MET A 113 -3.54 5.73 -2.16
N MET A 114 -2.55 4.87 -2.42
CA MET A 114 -1.30 5.29 -3.04
C MET A 114 -1.53 5.89 -4.42
N HIS A 115 -2.36 5.26 -5.25
CA HIS A 115 -2.72 5.83 -6.55
C HIS A 115 -3.40 7.21 -6.39
N TYR A 116 -4.32 7.35 -5.42
CA TYR A 116 -4.97 8.63 -5.14
C TYR A 116 -3.97 9.72 -4.73
N GLN A 117 -2.93 9.38 -3.96
CA GLN A 117 -1.88 10.31 -3.52
C GLN A 117 -0.74 10.50 -4.53
N GLY A 118 -0.92 10.05 -5.78
CA GLY A 118 -0.02 10.37 -6.89
C GLY A 118 1.12 9.37 -7.13
N PHE A 119 1.11 8.20 -6.48
CA PHE A 119 2.07 7.15 -6.79
C PHE A 119 1.80 6.53 -8.16
N THR A 120 2.87 6.35 -8.94
CA THR A 120 2.82 5.69 -10.24
C THR A 120 2.63 4.17 -10.10
N ALA A 121 2.17 3.52 -11.16
CA ALA A 121 2.07 2.05 -11.20
C ALA A 121 3.43 1.36 -10.97
N GLU A 122 4.53 1.97 -11.44
CA GLU A 122 5.88 1.45 -11.21
C GLU A 122 6.27 1.52 -9.74
N GLU A 123 6.04 2.66 -9.07
CA GLU A 123 6.32 2.81 -7.64
C GLU A 123 5.48 1.85 -6.80
N ILE A 124 4.18 1.71 -7.12
CA ILE A 124 3.30 0.75 -6.45
C ILE A 124 3.77 -0.69 -6.68
N PHE A 125 4.34 -1.00 -7.86
CA PHE A 125 4.87 -2.33 -8.16
C PHE A 125 6.17 -2.64 -7.39
N LYS A 126 7.02 -1.64 -7.14
CA LYS A 126 8.24 -1.79 -6.32
C LYS A 126 7.94 -2.07 -4.84
N LEU A 127 6.75 -1.70 -4.38
CA LEU A 127 6.24 -2.01 -3.05
C LEU A 127 5.61 -3.39 -3.01
N GLU A 128 6.05 -4.20 -2.06
CA GLU A 128 5.38 -5.46 -1.75
C GLU A 128 4.54 -5.29 -0.48
N ILE A 129 3.25 -5.58 -0.62
CA ILE A 129 2.26 -5.46 0.45
C ILE A 129 1.92 -6.87 0.94
N LEU A 130 2.29 -7.16 2.18
CA LEU A 130 2.07 -8.41 2.88
C LEU A 130 0.82 -8.29 3.77
N ASP A 131 -0.35 -8.64 3.23
CA ASP A 131 -1.66 -8.36 3.84
C ASP A 131 -2.35 -9.57 4.48
N SER A 132 -1.57 -10.59 4.85
CA SER A 132 -2.07 -11.82 5.49
C SER A 132 -2.73 -11.58 6.85
N GLY A 133 -2.37 -10.47 7.52
CA GLY A 133 -2.73 -10.16 8.89
C GLY A 133 -1.88 -10.84 9.97
N PHE A 134 -0.95 -11.72 9.58
CA PHE A 134 -0.05 -12.44 10.48
C PHE A 134 1.39 -11.95 10.29
N LYS A 135 1.80 -10.91 11.04
CA LYS A 135 3.03 -10.15 10.74
C LYS A 135 4.30 -11.00 10.85
N PHE A 136 4.43 -11.82 11.91
CA PHE A 136 5.58 -12.74 12.05
C PHE A 136 5.71 -13.67 10.84
N GLN A 137 4.63 -14.35 10.45
CA GLN A 137 4.63 -15.31 9.35
C GLN A 137 4.94 -14.62 8.02
N SER A 138 4.35 -13.45 7.78
CA SER A 138 4.58 -12.66 6.57
C SER A 138 6.05 -12.26 6.43
N VAL A 139 6.66 -11.70 7.48
CA VAL A 139 8.07 -11.30 7.46
C VAL A 139 8.99 -12.51 7.35
N ASN A 140 8.76 -13.57 8.14
CA ASN A 140 9.60 -14.76 8.09
C ASN A 140 9.54 -15.46 6.72
N GLN A 141 8.36 -15.47 6.06
CA GLN A 141 8.22 -16.03 4.72
C GLN A 141 8.97 -15.18 3.70
N ASP A 142 8.78 -13.85 3.71
CA ASP A 142 9.43 -12.91 2.79
C ASP A 142 10.96 -13.05 2.86
N LEU A 143 11.54 -12.99 4.07
CA LEU A 143 12.99 -13.13 4.28
C LEU A 143 13.55 -14.45 3.71
N ARG A 144 12.79 -15.55 3.78
CA ARG A 144 13.22 -16.87 3.28
C ARG A 144 13.10 -17.02 1.77
N THR A 145 12.14 -16.35 1.14
CA THR A 145 11.88 -16.51 -0.30
C THR A 145 12.66 -15.55 -1.17
N GLN A 146 13.03 -14.40 -0.65
CA GLN A 146 13.66 -13.34 -1.43
C GLN A 146 15.17 -13.57 -1.56
N LEU A 147 15.67 -13.59 -2.80
CA LEU A 147 17.10 -13.80 -3.07
C LEU A 147 17.96 -12.61 -2.60
N TRP A 148 17.40 -11.40 -2.65
CA TRP A 148 18.08 -10.16 -2.29
C TRP A 148 18.24 -9.98 -0.77
N THR A 149 17.57 -10.77 0.07
CA THR A 149 17.68 -10.67 1.54
C THR A 149 19.12 -10.80 2.04
N LYS A 150 19.94 -11.63 1.38
CA LYS A 150 21.35 -11.84 1.73
C LYS A 150 22.24 -10.63 1.42
N GLU A 151 21.75 -9.70 0.60
CA GLU A 151 22.44 -8.47 0.22
C GLU A 151 22.06 -7.29 1.13
N MET A 152 21.19 -7.51 2.12
CA MET A 152 20.71 -6.48 3.02
C MET A 152 21.60 -6.39 4.25
N ASP A 153 22.12 -5.19 4.51
CA ASP A 153 22.94 -4.94 5.69
C ASP A 153 22.16 -4.27 6.81
N GLN A 154 21.04 -3.61 6.48
CA GLN A 154 20.23 -2.80 7.40
C GLN A 154 18.75 -3.13 7.21
N VAL A 155 18.02 -3.27 8.31
CA VAL A 155 16.59 -3.52 8.34
C VAL A 155 15.91 -2.50 9.24
N TYR A 156 14.93 -1.80 8.70
CA TYR A 156 14.09 -0.87 9.43
C TYR A 156 12.74 -1.53 9.71
N VAL A 157 12.27 -1.43 10.94
CA VAL A 157 11.00 -2.02 11.39
C VAL A 157 10.17 -0.95 12.08
N LEU A 158 9.03 -0.60 11.50
CA LEU A 158 8.20 0.52 11.96
C LEU A 158 6.77 0.02 12.19
N ASP A 159 6.24 0.26 13.38
CA ASP A 159 4.89 -0.15 13.75
C ASP A 159 4.39 0.67 14.94
N ASP A 160 3.15 1.14 14.92
CA ASP A 160 2.53 1.83 16.06
C ASP A 160 2.09 0.85 17.15
N SER A 161 1.87 -0.41 16.80
CA SER A 161 1.54 -1.47 17.76
C SER A 161 2.80 -2.20 18.24
N LYS A 162 3.07 -2.14 19.55
CA LYS A 162 4.22 -2.81 20.16
C LYS A 162 4.21 -4.32 19.94
N GLU A 163 3.04 -4.94 20.02
CA GLU A 163 2.88 -6.39 19.80
C GLU A 163 3.24 -6.76 18.36
N ASP A 164 2.74 -5.99 17.40
CA ASP A 164 2.96 -6.22 15.98
C ASP A 164 4.42 -5.93 15.59
N LEU A 165 5.05 -4.91 16.19
CA LEU A 165 6.49 -4.67 16.08
C LEU A 165 7.29 -5.89 16.55
N ASP A 166 6.99 -6.41 17.76
CA ASP A 166 7.70 -7.53 18.35
C ASP A 166 7.60 -8.80 17.49
N GLN A 167 6.45 -9.03 16.85
CA GLN A 167 6.26 -10.12 15.91
C GLN A 167 7.17 -10.00 14.68
N MET A 168 7.29 -8.80 14.09
CA MET A 168 8.19 -8.58 12.94
C MET A 168 9.66 -8.72 13.35
N LEU A 169 10.04 -8.15 14.50
CA LEU A 169 11.40 -8.24 15.04
C LEU A 169 11.82 -9.69 15.31
N LEU A 170 10.94 -10.49 15.90
CA LEU A 170 11.21 -11.90 16.15
C LEU A 170 11.52 -12.65 14.85
N ALA A 171 10.76 -12.40 13.78
CA ALA A 171 11.02 -13.00 12.47
C ALA A 171 12.40 -12.61 11.90
N ILE A 172 12.75 -11.32 11.99
CA ILE A 172 14.02 -10.76 11.51
C ILE A 172 15.21 -11.34 12.29
N GLN A 173 15.10 -11.41 13.61
CA GLN A 173 16.13 -11.98 14.48
C GLN A 173 16.29 -13.49 14.25
N MET A 174 15.19 -14.23 14.09
CA MET A 174 15.23 -15.66 13.77
C MET A 174 15.85 -15.95 12.41
N TYR A 175 15.80 -15.01 11.47
CA TYR A 175 16.48 -15.13 10.19
C TYR A 175 18.01 -14.95 10.32
N GLY A 176 18.46 -14.15 11.30
CA GLY A 176 19.88 -14.00 11.64
C GLY A 176 20.42 -12.57 11.60
N PHE A 177 19.58 -11.55 11.42
CA PHE A 177 20.02 -10.16 11.53
C PHE A 177 20.46 -9.83 12.96
N GLN A 178 21.61 -9.18 13.07
CA GLN A 178 22.18 -8.76 14.36
C GLN A 178 21.55 -7.45 14.83
N ALA A 179 21.65 -7.15 16.13
CA ALA A 179 21.03 -5.96 16.72
C ALA A 179 21.51 -4.66 16.08
N GLU A 180 22.77 -4.58 15.66
CA GLU A 180 23.37 -3.41 15.02
C GLU A 180 22.86 -3.18 13.59
N GLN A 181 22.22 -4.19 13.00
CA GLN A 181 21.62 -4.12 11.66
C GLN A 181 20.14 -3.73 11.72
N ILE A 182 19.52 -3.71 12.90
CA ILE A 182 18.07 -3.54 13.07
C ILE A 182 17.78 -2.15 13.65
N HIS A 183 17.00 -1.37 12.91
CA HIS A 183 16.49 -0.06 13.30
C HIS A 183 15.00 -0.15 13.57
N GLN A 184 14.60 -0.20 14.84
CA GLN A 184 13.21 -0.39 15.24
C GLN A 184 12.58 0.91 15.75
N TYR A 185 11.33 1.17 15.35
CA TYR A 185 10.58 2.36 15.73
C TYR A 185 9.14 1.97 16.11
N ASN A 186 8.83 2.06 17.41
CA ASN A 186 7.45 2.00 17.91
C ASN A 186 7.04 3.35 18.46
N LEU A 187 6.26 4.08 17.68
CA LEU A 187 5.84 5.46 17.94
C LEU A 187 4.33 5.54 17.77
N ASN A 188 3.68 6.51 18.43
CA ASN A 188 2.25 6.68 18.23
C ASN A 188 1.96 7.22 16.82
N PRO A 189 0.73 7.06 16.32
CA PRO A 189 0.34 7.61 15.03
C PRO A 189 0.65 9.09 14.89
N GLY A 190 1.24 9.45 13.74
CA GLY A 190 1.69 10.82 13.45
C GLY A 190 3.02 11.23 14.10
N GLN A 191 3.70 10.35 14.85
CA GLN A 191 4.99 10.67 15.48
C GLN A 191 6.22 10.11 14.74
N PHE A 192 6.02 9.39 13.64
CA PHE A 192 7.11 8.84 12.84
C PHE A 192 7.86 9.95 12.07
N ALA A 193 9.17 10.06 12.32
CA ALA A 193 10.02 11.09 11.74
C ALA A 193 10.55 10.69 10.35
N TRP A 194 9.65 10.48 9.38
CA TRP A 194 9.97 9.96 8.04
C TRP A 194 11.09 10.73 7.32
N LEU A 195 11.11 12.06 7.44
CA LEU A 195 12.16 12.89 6.83
C LEU A 195 13.52 12.75 7.51
N ASP A 196 13.57 12.44 8.80
CA ASP A 196 14.82 12.17 9.52
C ASP A 196 15.37 10.78 9.17
N TYR A 197 14.49 9.79 8.99
CA TYR A 197 14.88 8.49 8.46
C TYR A 197 15.48 8.65 7.06
N LEU A 198 14.83 9.42 6.19
CA LEU A 198 15.35 9.71 4.85
C LEU A 198 16.73 10.37 4.90
N ARG A 199 16.89 11.41 5.74
CA ARG A 199 18.17 12.12 5.89
C ARG A 199 19.28 11.17 6.37
N THR A 200 18.96 10.28 7.31
CA THR A 200 19.90 9.28 7.83
C THR A 200 20.35 8.31 6.73
N ILE A 201 19.41 7.82 5.93
CA ILE A 201 19.71 6.95 4.78
C ILE A 201 20.61 7.67 3.78
N GLN A 202 20.26 8.89 3.39
CA GLN A 202 21.02 9.66 2.39
C GLN A 202 22.45 9.99 2.86
N ASN A 203 22.62 10.27 4.15
CA ASN A 203 23.94 10.57 4.72
C ASN A 203 24.85 9.34 4.80
N ASN A 204 24.27 8.18 5.13
CA ASN A 204 25.04 6.95 5.32
C ASN A 204 25.21 6.16 4.02
N PHE A 205 24.32 6.38 3.05
CA PHE A 205 24.25 5.64 1.79
C PHE A 205 24.00 6.61 0.64
N PRO A 206 24.98 7.47 0.29
CA PRO A 206 24.85 8.36 -0.85
C PRO A 206 24.55 7.52 -2.09
N ALA A 207 23.56 7.95 -2.87
CA ALA A 207 23.32 7.36 -4.18
C ALA A 207 24.65 7.39 -4.94
N ALA A 208 25.02 6.28 -5.58
CA ALA A 208 26.13 6.31 -6.51
C ALA A 208 25.77 7.39 -7.53
N GLU A 209 26.49 8.52 -7.51
CA GLU A 209 26.27 9.57 -8.49
C GLU A 209 26.30 8.92 -9.86
N ASP A 210 25.30 9.23 -10.70
CA ASP A 210 25.37 8.97 -12.12
C ASP A 210 26.70 9.55 -12.58
N SER A 211 27.68 8.68 -12.77
CA SER A 211 28.93 9.02 -13.44
C SER A 211 28.53 9.29 -14.89
N VAL A 212 28.00 10.50 -15.13
CA VAL A 212 27.91 11.10 -16.44
C VAL A 212 29.34 11.16 -16.90
N SER A 213 29.74 10.13 -17.65
CA SER A 213 30.95 10.16 -18.43
C SER A 213 30.80 11.36 -19.34
N GLU A 214 31.47 12.45 -18.97
CA GLU A 214 31.61 13.65 -19.76
C GLU A 214 32.37 13.23 -21.03
N THR A 215 31.63 12.73 -22.02
CA THR A 215 32.14 12.57 -23.38
C THR A 215 32.34 13.98 -23.91
N THR A 216 33.58 14.45 -23.75
CA THR A 216 34.12 15.62 -24.46
C THR A 216 33.58 15.65 -25.89
N PRO A 217 32.86 16.71 -26.30
CA PRO A 217 32.48 16.88 -27.68
C PRO A 217 33.74 17.30 -28.45
N SER A 218 34.29 16.37 -29.24
CA SER A 218 35.26 16.72 -30.28
C SER A 218 34.61 17.69 -31.26
N SER A 219 35.30 18.82 -31.45
CA SER A 219 34.93 19.95 -32.31
C SER A 219 34.67 19.58 -33.78
N PRO A 220 33.96 20.46 -34.53
CA PRO A 220 33.33 20.13 -35.80
C PRO A 220 34.31 20.23 -36.98
N VAL A 221 34.21 19.29 -37.91
CA VAL A 221 34.80 19.44 -39.26
C VAL A 221 33.71 19.96 -40.19
N VAL A 222 33.93 21.19 -40.64
CA VAL A 222 33.22 21.86 -41.73
C VAL A 222 33.60 21.19 -43.06
N ALA A 223 32.60 20.81 -43.87
CA ALA A 223 32.74 20.73 -45.32
C ALA A 223 31.38 20.88 -46.01
N HIS A 224 31.25 21.97 -46.75
CA HIS A 224 30.21 22.27 -47.73
C HIS A 224 30.16 21.23 -48.87
N ASN A 225 28.95 20.83 -49.29
CA ASN A 225 28.46 21.07 -50.66
C ASN A 225 27.05 20.47 -50.87
N ALA A 226 26.11 21.34 -51.24
CA ALA A 226 24.81 21.02 -51.85
C ALA A 226 25.02 20.62 -53.35
N PRO A 227 24.02 20.20 -54.17
CA PRO A 227 22.68 20.79 -54.25
C PRO A 227 21.57 19.76 -54.65
N PRO A 228 20.43 20.12 -55.30
CA PRO A 228 19.10 19.79 -54.78
C PRO A 228 18.34 18.78 -55.66
N VAL A 229 17.37 18.05 -55.10
CA VAL A 229 16.38 17.33 -55.92
C VAL A 229 14.98 17.59 -55.40
N THR A 230 14.21 18.21 -56.28
CA THR A 230 12.77 18.45 -56.30
C THR A 230 11.95 17.16 -56.46
N SER A 231 10.77 17.11 -55.85
CA SER A 231 9.48 16.53 -56.34
C SER A 231 8.70 15.98 -55.13
N SER A 232 7.63 16.63 -54.65
CA SER A 232 6.26 16.62 -55.18
C SER A 232 5.65 15.22 -55.33
N PHE A 233 4.54 14.98 -54.61
CA PHE A 233 3.33 14.16 -54.88
C PHE A 233 2.76 13.72 -53.51
N ALA A 234 1.76 14.39 -52.92
CA ALA A 234 0.32 14.39 -53.22
C ALA A 234 -0.42 13.08 -52.86
N HIS A 235 -1.39 13.25 -51.94
CA HIS A 235 -2.70 12.59 -51.79
C HIS A 235 -2.87 11.07 -51.84
N HIS A 236 -3.47 10.53 -50.76
CA HIS A 236 -4.74 9.77 -50.72
C HIS A 236 -5.03 9.50 -49.21
N ALA A 237 -6.07 9.99 -48.52
CA ALA A 237 -7.50 10.12 -48.76
C ALA A 237 -8.25 8.77 -48.92
N ALA A 238 -9.22 8.59 -48.01
CA ALA A 238 -10.43 7.75 -48.08
C ALA A 238 -10.26 6.24 -47.77
N LEU A 239 -11.20 5.50 -47.16
CA LEU A 239 -12.44 5.68 -46.39
C LEU A 239 -13.02 4.24 -46.23
N GLN A 240 -14.02 4.05 -45.36
CA GLN A 240 -14.99 2.91 -45.33
C GLN A 240 -14.56 1.63 -44.59
N GLN A 241 -15.44 0.88 -43.93
CA GLN A 241 -16.83 1.07 -43.48
C GLN A 241 -17.14 -0.01 -42.44
N SER A 242 -18.07 0.36 -41.56
CA SER A 242 -19.02 -0.45 -40.79
C SER A 242 -19.47 -1.81 -41.35
N THR A 243 -19.60 -2.78 -40.44
CA THR A 243 -20.66 -3.81 -40.36
C THR A 243 -20.89 -4.09 -38.86
N GLU A 244 -21.98 -3.64 -38.24
CA GLU A 244 -23.36 -4.14 -38.27
C GLU A 244 -23.60 -5.47 -37.52
N ALA A 245 -24.30 -5.31 -36.39
CA ALA A 245 -25.31 -6.15 -35.73
C ALA A 245 -25.11 -7.67 -35.54
N ALA A 246 -25.24 -8.10 -34.28
CA ALA A 246 -26.09 -9.24 -33.93
C ALA A 246 -26.64 -9.09 -32.49
N GLN A 247 -27.92 -8.70 -32.42
CA GLN A 247 -28.83 -8.87 -31.29
C GLN A 247 -29.32 -10.32 -31.24
N ALA A 248 -29.42 -10.90 -30.03
CA ALA A 248 -30.50 -11.80 -29.54
C ALA A 248 -30.08 -12.43 -28.19
N PRO A 249 -30.99 -13.04 -27.42
CA PRO A 249 -32.18 -12.45 -26.81
C PRO A 249 -32.22 -12.68 -25.29
N ALA A 250 -33.06 -11.90 -24.60
CA ALA A 250 -33.42 -12.09 -23.20
C ALA A 250 -34.34 -13.31 -23.01
N LEU A 251 -34.13 -14.04 -21.90
CA LEU A 251 -35.06 -15.03 -21.35
C LEU A 251 -35.07 -14.94 -19.80
N PRO A 252 -36.12 -15.44 -19.14
CA PRO A 252 -36.85 -14.68 -18.13
C PRO A 252 -36.52 -15.01 -16.67
N VAL A 253 -36.90 -14.04 -15.84
CA VAL A 253 -36.98 -14.05 -14.38
C VAL A 253 -37.71 -15.28 -13.86
N GLN A 254 -37.05 -16.07 -13.00
CA GLN A 254 -37.72 -17.02 -12.11
C GLN A 254 -37.86 -16.39 -10.72
N HIS A 255 -39.12 -16.15 -10.34
CA HIS A 255 -39.52 -15.89 -8.96
C HIS A 255 -39.31 -17.16 -8.13
N PHE A 256 -38.40 -17.11 -7.16
CA PHE A 256 -38.42 -18.01 -6.02
C PHE A 256 -39.05 -17.27 -4.84
N GLU A 257 -40.32 -17.56 -4.59
CA GLU A 257 -40.89 -17.41 -3.26
C GLU A 257 -40.32 -18.53 -2.38
N SER A 258 -39.85 -18.19 -1.19
CA SER A 258 -39.70 -19.16 -0.11
C SER A 258 -40.17 -18.54 1.21
N PRO A 259 -40.87 -19.33 2.05
CA PRO A 259 -41.74 -18.81 3.08
C PRO A 259 -41.02 -18.50 4.39
N LEU A 260 -41.65 -17.57 5.13
CA LEU A 260 -41.52 -17.31 6.55
C LEU A 260 -41.34 -18.59 7.39
N ALA A 261 -40.32 -18.59 8.25
CA ALA A 261 -40.32 -19.36 9.49
C ALA A 261 -39.88 -18.43 10.63
N LYS A 262 -40.77 -18.28 11.62
CA LYS A 262 -40.51 -17.65 12.93
C LYS A 262 -39.58 -18.55 13.76
N PRO A 263 -38.84 -17.97 14.72
CA PRO A 263 -38.56 -18.66 15.97
C PRO A 263 -39.27 -17.95 17.14
N GLU A 264 -40.21 -18.66 17.75
CA GLU A 264 -40.57 -18.52 19.16
C GLU A 264 -39.56 -19.32 19.99
N GLY A 265 -39.24 -18.87 21.21
CA GLY A 265 -38.62 -19.75 22.21
C GLY A 265 -37.61 -19.08 23.12
N THR A 266 -38.12 -18.49 24.19
CA THR A 266 -37.49 -18.22 25.49
C THR A 266 -36.74 -19.41 26.10
N SER A 267 -35.63 -19.18 26.80
CA SER A 267 -35.55 -19.32 28.28
C SER A 267 -34.12 -19.09 28.81
N ASP A 268 -34.05 -18.34 29.93
CA ASP A 268 -33.28 -18.58 31.17
C ASP A 268 -31.81 -19.04 31.03
N ALA A 269 -30.85 -18.18 31.38
CA ALA A 269 -30.37 -17.98 32.76
C ALA A 269 -29.77 -19.27 33.35
N ASP A 270 -28.45 -19.40 33.25
CA ASP A 270 -27.72 -20.15 34.26
C ASP A 270 -26.36 -19.53 34.55
N GLU A 271 -26.17 -19.38 35.85
CA GLU A 271 -25.15 -18.66 36.59
C GLU A 271 -24.04 -19.66 36.93
N LEU A 272 -22.84 -19.51 36.33
CA LEU A 272 -21.69 -20.33 36.71
C LEU A 272 -20.63 -19.49 37.42
N LEU A 273 -20.63 -19.67 38.74
CA LEU A 273 -19.62 -19.28 39.70
C LEU A 273 -18.21 -19.70 39.27
N ILE A 274 -17.31 -18.73 39.25
CA ILE A 274 -15.86 -18.93 39.22
C ILE A 274 -15.38 -19.13 40.67
N GLN A 275 -14.82 -20.31 40.98
CA GLN A 275 -14.00 -20.50 42.18
C GLN A 275 -12.51 -20.32 41.84
N PRO A 276 -11.71 -19.64 42.70
CA PRO A 276 -10.28 -19.48 42.48
C PRO A 276 -9.47 -20.72 42.88
N LEU A 277 -8.57 -21.13 42.00
CA LEU A 277 -7.58 -22.19 42.23
C LEU A 277 -6.49 -21.72 43.21
N ASN A 278 -6.36 -22.46 44.31
CA ASN A 278 -5.31 -22.32 45.29
C ASN A 278 -3.95 -22.74 44.72
N ILE A 279 -2.98 -21.83 44.81
CA ILE A 279 -1.56 -22.07 44.57
C ILE A 279 -1.00 -22.87 45.76
N ARG A 280 -0.51 -24.09 45.49
CA ARG A 280 0.39 -24.82 46.39
C ARG A 280 1.81 -24.74 45.85
N THR A 281 2.65 -23.99 46.55
CA THR A 281 4.11 -24.11 46.50
C THR A 281 4.55 -25.25 47.41
N SER A 282 5.38 -26.17 46.92
CA SER A 282 6.24 -27.04 47.74
C SER A 282 7.29 -27.72 46.85
N GLY A 283 8.56 -27.62 47.26
CA GLY A 283 9.63 -28.56 46.91
C GLY A 283 10.54 -28.14 45.79
#